data_AF-A0A1Y0EE65-F1
#
_entry.id   AF-A0A1Y0EE65-F1
#
_cell.length_a   1.000
_cell.length_b   1.000
_cell.length_c   1.000
_cell.angle_alpha   90.00
_cell.angle_beta   90.00
_cell.angle_gamma   90.00
#
_symmetry.space_group_name_H-M   'P 1'
#
loop_
_entity.id
_entity.type
_entity.pdbx_description
1 polymer ?
#
loop_
_entity_poly.entity_id
_entity_poly.type
_entity_poly.pdbx_seq_one_letter_code
_entity_poly.pdbx_strand_id
1 'polypeptide(L)'
;MFGLGKKDEDGKQVRIEHRGKYTRASRTGGVAVRAEKKVGPVNLTANSSKGLRASTRIANGTRVALQNGRFQLIGRWRSGPLGFNLSKTGVSASVKNKAGTFNFLKPQYSSFKLAGIQLRGRKAAELQMIYMLIMAVVFAAVFGVKIFVFLAWLLSLPVLFIWDLIVGFVQGVRSS
;
A
#
# COMPACT_ATOMS: atom_id res chain seq x y z
N MET A 1 -23.18 2.67 19.26
CA MET A 1 -23.52 1.69 18.20
C MET A 1 -22.90 0.35 18.56
N PHE A 2 -23.70 -0.72 18.61
CA PHE A 2 -23.19 -2.09 18.74
C PHE A 2 -22.70 -2.55 17.37
N GLY A 3 -21.46 -3.03 17.28
CA GLY A 3 -20.84 -3.51 16.03
C GLY A 3 -21.38 -4.85 15.54
N LEU A 4 -22.54 -5.30 16.00
CA LEU A 4 -23.19 -6.54 15.58
C LEU A 4 -23.58 -6.43 14.10
N GLY A 5 -23.24 -7.42 13.28
CA GLY A 5 -23.49 -7.44 11.84
C GLY A 5 -22.40 -6.81 10.97
N LYS A 6 -21.37 -6.17 11.57
CA LYS A 6 -20.22 -5.68 10.81
C LYS A 6 -19.32 -6.85 10.38
N LYS A 7 -19.51 -7.26 9.13
CA LYS A 7 -18.76 -8.33 8.48
C LYS A 7 -17.52 -7.77 7.76
N ASP A 8 -16.48 -8.58 7.68
CA ASP A 8 -15.28 -8.32 6.87
C ASP A 8 -15.62 -8.52 5.37
N GLU A 9 -14.67 -8.22 4.50
CA GLU A 9 -14.76 -8.49 3.05
C GLU A 9 -15.11 -9.98 2.78
N ASP A 10 -14.74 -10.88 3.69
CA ASP A 10 -15.01 -12.32 3.64
C ASP A 10 -16.32 -12.73 4.37
N GLY A 11 -17.21 -11.80 4.71
CA GLY A 11 -18.52 -12.09 5.31
C GLY A 11 -18.50 -12.50 6.79
N LYS A 12 -17.33 -12.49 7.44
CA LYS A 12 -17.15 -12.87 8.86
C LYS A 12 -17.30 -11.67 9.79
N GLN A 13 -17.98 -11.85 10.92
CA GLN A 13 -18.10 -10.80 11.94
C GLN A 13 -16.71 -10.35 12.45
N VAL A 14 -16.35 -9.08 12.22
CA VAL A 14 -14.99 -8.56 12.52
C VAL A 14 -14.75 -8.46 14.03
N ARG A 15 -15.67 -7.81 14.75
CA ARG A 15 -15.59 -7.63 16.21
C ARG A 15 -16.93 -7.25 16.79
N ILE A 16 -17.29 -7.86 17.91
CA ILE A 16 -18.44 -7.43 18.72
C ILE A 16 -17.90 -6.37 19.71
N GLU A 17 -18.07 -5.10 19.36
CA GLU A 17 -17.78 -3.97 20.25
C GLU A 17 -18.94 -2.99 20.27
N HIS A 18 -19.25 -2.45 21.45
CA HIS A 18 -20.09 -1.28 21.56
C HIS A 18 -19.18 -0.04 21.59
N ARG A 19 -19.43 0.92 20.69
CA ARG A 19 -18.73 2.20 20.68
C ARG A 19 -19.75 3.34 20.73
N GLY A 20 -19.72 4.11 21.81
CA GLY A 20 -20.42 5.38 21.99
C GLY A 20 -19.48 6.58 21.78
N LYS A 21 -20.00 7.79 21.98
CA LYS A 21 -19.23 9.05 21.84
C LYS A 21 -18.05 9.12 22.81
N TYR A 22 -18.28 8.70 24.05
CA TYR A 22 -17.28 8.70 25.12
C TYR A 22 -17.06 7.32 25.75
N THR A 23 -17.82 6.30 25.35
CA THR A 23 -17.76 4.97 25.97
C THR A 23 -17.38 3.92 24.93
N ARG A 24 -16.64 2.92 25.36
CA ARG A 24 -16.35 1.72 24.57
C ARG A 24 -16.51 0.52 25.47
N ALA A 25 -17.28 -0.46 25.04
CA ALA A 25 -17.34 -1.77 25.67
C ALA A 25 -16.95 -2.84 24.64
N SER A 26 -16.08 -3.76 25.02
CA SER A 26 -15.66 -4.84 24.12
C SER A 26 -15.29 -6.09 24.92
N ARG A 27 -15.54 -7.27 24.35
CA ARG A 27 -15.24 -8.56 25.00
C ARG A 27 -13.78 -8.71 25.45
N THR A 28 -12.84 -8.12 24.72
CA THR A 28 -11.39 -8.25 24.97
C THR A 28 -10.78 -7.04 25.68
N GLY A 29 -11.39 -5.86 25.56
CA GLY A 29 -10.85 -4.61 26.10
C GLY A 29 -11.62 -4.07 27.30
N GLY A 30 -12.66 -4.76 27.75
CA GLY A 30 -13.53 -4.31 28.83
C GLY A 30 -14.33 -3.06 28.47
N VAL A 31 -14.74 -2.32 29.52
CA VAL A 31 -15.45 -1.04 29.42
C VAL A 31 -14.46 0.10 29.69
N ALA A 32 -14.45 1.11 28.82
CA ALA A 32 -13.58 2.27 28.94
C ALA A 32 -14.34 3.56 28.59
N VAL A 33 -14.05 4.62 29.34
CA VAL A 33 -14.49 5.98 29.03
C VAL A 33 -13.33 6.75 28.40
N ARG A 34 -13.60 7.53 27.35
CA ARG A 34 -12.63 8.38 26.66
C ARG A 34 -13.22 9.78 26.50
N ALA A 35 -12.46 10.79 26.88
CA ALA A 35 -12.69 12.17 26.49
C ALA A 35 -11.51 12.66 25.64
N GLU A 36 -11.79 13.42 24.59
CA GLU A 36 -10.76 14.03 23.74
C GLU A 36 -11.12 15.50 23.52
N LYS A 37 -10.13 16.38 23.68
CA LYS A 37 -10.28 17.81 23.43
C LYS A 37 -9.03 18.33 22.72
N LYS A 38 -9.24 19.11 21.66
CA LYS A 38 -8.17 19.84 20.98
C LYS A 38 -7.98 21.19 21.65
N VAL A 39 -6.75 21.49 22.07
CA VAL A 39 -6.35 22.76 22.68
C VAL A 39 -5.20 23.32 21.83
N GLY A 40 -5.53 24.25 20.93
CA GLY A 40 -4.60 24.78 19.95
C GLY A 40 -3.98 23.68 19.06
N PRO A 41 -2.63 23.56 18.99
CA PRO A 41 -1.94 22.54 18.20
C PRO A 41 -1.85 21.17 18.90
N VAL A 42 -2.35 21.04 20.13
CA VAL A 42 -2.24 19.82 20.95
C VAL A 42 -3.61 19.16 21.12
N ASN A 43 -3.69 17.87 20.86
CA ASN A 43 -4.84 17.03 21.17
C ASN A 43 -4.60 16.33 22.51
N LEU A 44 -5.46 16.58 23.47
CA LEU A 44 -5.48 15.94 24.78
C LEU A 44 -6.55 14.84 24.77
N THR A 45 -6.17 13.63 25.17
CA THR A 45 -7.08 12.50 25.33
C THR A 45 -6.91 11.94 26.72
N ALA A 46 -8.02 11.82 27.45
CA ALA A 46 -8.10 11.08 28.69
C ALA A 46 -8.87 9.78 28.46
N ASN A 47 -8.35 8.66 28.94
CA ASN A 47 -9.01 7.37 28.86
C ASN A 47 -8.91 6.63 30.19
N SER A 48 -10.02 6.10 30.69
CA SER A 48 -10.05 5.42 32.00
C SER A 48 -9.13 4.19 32.08
N SER A 49 -8.92 3.48 30.98
CA SER A 49 -8.09 2.26 30.95
C SER A 49 -6.67 2.49 30.41
N LYS A 50 -6.45 3.58 29.66
CA LYS A 50 -5.16 3.86 28.98
C LYS A 50 -4.47 5.13 29.48
N GLY A 51 -5.10 5.88 30.38
CA GLY A 51 -4.57 7.10 30.99
C GLY A 51 -4.64 8.33 30.07
N LEU A 52 -3.69 9.25 30.28
CA LEU A 52 -3.63 10.56 29.61
C LEU A 52 -2.67 10.52 28.42
N ARG A 53 -3.07 11.19 27.34
CA ARG A 53 -2.26 11.37 26.14
C ARG A 53 -2.35 12.81 25.65
N ALA A 54 -1.21 13.46 25.53
CA ALA A 54 -1.06 14.70 24.77
C ALA A 54 -0.41 14.37 23.42
N SER A 55 -0.90 14.92 22.32
CA SER A 55 -0.30 14.70 21.00
C SER A 55 -0.39 15.91 20.10
N THR A 56 0.68 16.21 19.38
CA THR A 56 0.75 17.31 18.42
C THR A 56 1.24 16.80 17.07
N ARG A 57 0.72 17.39 16.00
CA ARG A 57 1.16 17.11 14.63
C ARG A 57 2.25 18.13 14.29
N ILE A 58 3.44 17.64 13.95
CA ILE A 58 4.59 18.49 13.58
C ILE A 58 4.58 18.73 12.07
N ALA A 59 4.32 17.68 11.29
CA ALA A 59 4.26 17.75 9.84
C ALA A 59 3.18 16.79 9.32
N ASN A 60 2.85 16.88 8.04
CA ASN A 60 1.97 15.91 7.41
C ASN A 60 2.61 14.51 7.47
N GLY A 61 1.91 13.57 8.11
CA GLY A 61 2.41 12.22 8.36
C GLY A 61 3.18 12.07 9.68
N THR A 62 3.68 13.14 10.31
CA THR A 62 4.46 13.08 11.56
C THR A 62 3.75 13.70 12.75
N ARG A 63 3.69 12.93 13.83
CA ARG A 63 3.21 13.42 15.12
C ARG A 63 4.12 12.99 16.25
N VAL A 64 4.11 13.82 17.28
CA VAL A 64 4.71 13.53 18.57
C VAL A 64 3.61 13.42 19.60
N ALA A 65 3.73 12.46 20.51
CA ALA A 65 2.80 12.30 21.61
C ALA A 65 3.53 11.95 22.90
N LEU A 66 2.97 12.39 24.02
CA LEU A 66 3.32 11.94 25.35
C LEU A 66 2.11 11.18 25.91
N GLN A 67 2.27 9.89 26.19
CA GLN A 67 1.21 9.05 26.75
C GLN A 67 1.68 8.47 28.08
N ASN A 68 1.03 8.83 29.19
CA ASN A 68 1.42 8.44 30.55
C ASN A 68 2.94 8.61 30.79
N GLY A 69 3.49 9.78 30.47
CA GLY A 69 4.93 10.06 30.59
C GLY A 69 5.82 9.42 29.51
N ARG A 70 5.29 8.56 28.63
CA ARG A 70 6.08 7.92 27.56
C ARG A 70 6.02 8.73 26.27
N PHE A 71 7.18 9.20 25.82
CA PHE A 71 7.34 9.87 24.53
C PHE A 71 7.15 8.90 23.35
N GLN A 72 6.37 9.30 22.36
CA GLN A 72 6.07 8.59 21.12
C GLN A 72 6.29 9.52 19.93
N LEU A 73 7.28 9.20 19.10
CA LEU A 73 7.42 9.76 17.75
C LEU A 73 6.79 8.78 16.75
N ILE A 74 5.88 9.27 15.90
CA ILE A 74 5.20 8.47 14.89
C ILE A 74 5.15 9.25 13.58
N GLY A 75 5.88 8.78 12.57
CA GLY A 75 5.77 9.20 11.17
C GLY A 75 5.16 8.10 10.32
N ARG A 76 4.21 8.45 9.45
CA ARG A 76 3.59 7.52 8.49
C ARG A 76 3.31 8.25 7.19
N TRP A 77 3.97 7.80 6.14
CA TRP A 77 3.81 8.31 4.79
C TRP A 77 3.49 7.15 3.85
N ARG A 78 2.57 7.39 2.93
CA ARG A 78 2.18 6.43 1.90
C ARG A 78 2.05 7.15 0.58
N SER A 79 2.67 6.59 -0.45
CA SER A 79 2.55 7.05 -1.84
C SER A 79 2.34 5.82 -2.71
N GLY A 80 1.10 5.62 -3.15
CA GLY A 80 0.70 4.43 -3.90
C GLY A 80 1.04 3.12 -3.17
N PRO A 81 1.80 2.20 -3.79
CA PRO A 81 2.21 0.95 -3.16
C PRO A 81 3.31 1.13 -2.10
N LEU A 82 4.00 2.28 -2.06
CA LEU A 82 5.10 2.54 -1.14
C LEU A 82 4.60 3.11 0.18
N GLY A 83 5.13 2.57 1.28
CA GLY A 83 4.85 3.04 2.63
C GLY A 83 6.15 3.21 3.42
N PHE A 84 6.32 4.38 4.03
CA PHE A 84 7.41 4.68 4.94
C PHE A 84 6.85 4.95 6.34
N ASN A 85 7.41 4.30 7.35
CA ASN A 85 7.03 4.50 8.74
C ASN A 85 8.26 4.88 9.57
N LEU A 86 8.08 5.85 10.44
CA LEU A 86 9.04 6.28 11.44
C LEU A 86 8.45 6.07 12.82
N SER A 87 9.25 5.56 13.73
CA SER A 87 8.92 5.42 15.14
C SER A 87 10.11 5.82 16.00
N LYS A 88 9.90 5.99 17.31
CA LYS A 88 10.98 6.22 18.29
C LYS A 88 12.12 5.20 18.14
N THR A 89 11.82 3.95 17.79
CA THR A 89 12.79 2.85 17.70
C THR A 89 13.36 2.64 16.29
N GLY A 90 13.08 3.55 15.34
CA GLY A 90 13.65 3.51 14.00
C GLY A 90 12.61 3.57 12.89
N VAL A 91 13.09 3.33 11.67
CA VAL A 91 12.35 3.48 10.41
C VAL A 91 12.02 2.14 9.76
N SER A 92 11.00 2.11 8.90
CA SER A 92 10.71 0.98 8.03
C SER A 92 10.11 1.44 6.70
N ALA A 93 10.54 0.79 5.62
CA ALA A 93 10.03 0.99 4.28
C ALA A 93 9.37 -0.29 3.79
N SER A 94 8.24 -0.16 3.09
CA SER A 94 7.46 -1.30 2.62
C SER A 94 6.80 -1.03 1.27
N VAL A 95 6.60 -2.09 0.49
CA VAL A 95 5.86 -2.10 -0.77
C VAL A 95 4.65 -3.01 -0.64
N LYS A 96 3.47 -2.52 -1.02
CA LYS A 96 2.24 -3.29 -1.12
C LYS A 96 2.03 -3.76 -2.56
N ASN A 97 1.76 -5.05 -2.72
CA ASN A 97 1.38 -5.68 -4.00
C ASN A 97 0.07 -6.47 -3.83
N LYS A 98 -0.45 -7.06 -4.92
CA LYS A 98 -1.70 -7.84 -4.88
C LYS A 98 -1.63 -9.02 -3.90
N ALA A 99 -0.46 -9.66 -3.82
CA ALA A 99 -0.21 -10.78 -2.92
C ALA A 99 0.10 -10.36 -1.47
N GLY A 100 0.12 -9.08 -1.11
CA GLY A 100 0.35 -8.62 0.27
C GLY A 100 1.33 -7.44 0.40
N THR A 101 2.25 -7.50 1.35
CA THR A 101 3.15 -6.38 1.68
C THR A 101 4.54 -6.89 2.04
N PHE A 102 5.55 -6.38 1.37
CA PHE A 102 6.96 -6.63 1.65
C PHE A 102 7.54 -5.47 2.46
N ASN A 103 8.28 -5.75 3.53
CA ASN A 103 9.03 -4.74 4.27
C ASN A 103 10.53 -4.93 4.03
N PHE A 104 11.19 -3.90 3.50
CA PHE A 104 12.62 -3.96 3.14
C PHE A 104 13.53 -4.04 4.36
N LEU A 105 13.21 -3.27 5.40
CA LEU A 105 14.09 -3.12 6.57
C LEU A 105 13.79 -4.13 7.67
N LYS A 106 12.56 -4.61 7.74
CA LYS A 106 12.13 -5.55 8.78
C LYS A 106 11.31 -6.69 8.19
N PRO A 107 11.96 -7.71 7.59
CA PRO A 107 11.30 -8.80 6.87
C PRO A 107 10.27 -9.57 7.70
N GLN A 108 10.45 -9.63 9.02
CA GLN A 108 9.47 -10.26 9.93
C GLN A 108 8.10 -9.56 9.97
N TYR A 109 7.97 -8.33 9.47
CA TYR A 109 6.69 -7.63 9.36
C TYR A 109 6.08 -7.69 7.96
N SER A 110 6.64 -8.50 7.06
CA SER A 110 6.06 -8.79 5.76
C SER A 110 4.84 -9.70 5.89
N SER A 111 3.94 -9.65 4.90
CA SER A 111 2.76 -10.50 4.84
C SER A 111 2.42 -10.92 3.42
N PHE A 112 2.09 -12.18 3.24
CA PHE A 112 1.69 -12.80 1.97
C PHE A 112 0.26 -13.32 2.11
N LYS A 113 -0.63 -13.03 1.16
CA LYS A 113 -2.00 -13.54 1.11
C LYS A 113 -2.17 -14.39 -0.15
N LEU A 114 -2.51 -15.65 0.04
CA LEU A 114 -2.81 -16.60 -1.03
C LEU A 114 -4.09 -17.35 -0.66
N ALA A 115 -5.04 -17.42 -1.60
CA ALA A 115 -6.32 -18.13 -1.41
C ALA A 115 -7.05 -17.78 -0.10
N GLY A 116 -7.06 -16.50 0.28
CA GLY A 116 -7.72 -16.03 1.51
C GLY A 116 -6.88 -16.17 2.80
N ILE A 117 -5.82 -16.96 2.80
CA ILE A 117 -4.96 -17.17 3.96
C ILE A 117 -3.85 -16.12 3.99
N GLN A 118 -3.76 -15.35 5.08
CA GLN A 118 -2.69 -14.38 5.30
C GLN A 118 -1.56 -14.98 6.14
N LEU A 119 -0.43 -15.27 5.50
CA LEU A 119 0.82 -15.61 6.16
C LEU A 119 1.58 -14.34 6.55
N ARG A 120 2.22 -14.35 7.72
CA ARG A 120 3.06 -13.24 8.23
C ARG A 120 4.38 -13.77 8.74
N GLY A 121 5.40 -12.90 8.76
CA GLY A 121 6.73 -13.24 9.26
C GLY A 121 7.78 -13.38 8.16
N ARG A 122 8.93 -13.96 8.51
CA ARG A 122 10.06 -14.11 7.57
C ARG A 122 9.72 -14.99 6.36
N LYS A 123 9.00 -16.10 6.56
CA LYS A 123 8.51 -16.94 5.45
C LYS A 123 7.63 -16.18 4.47
N ALA A 124 6.84 -15.22 4.95
CA ALA A 124 6.04 -14.36 4.06
C ALA A 124 6.93 -13.43 3.22
N ALA A 125 8.05 -12.95 3.77
CA ALA A 125 9.00 -12.15 3.02
C ALA A 125 9.63 -12.93 1.86
N GLU A 126 10.03 -14.18 2.11
CA GLU A 126 10.57 -15.08 1.08
C GLU A 126 9.57 -15.30 -0.06
N LEU A 127 8.31 -15.63 0.27
CA LEU A 127 7.24 -15.78 -0.71
C LEU A 127 6.97 -14.48 -1.49
N GLN A 128 7.03 -13.32 -0.82
CA GLN A 128 6.90 -12.03 -1.47
C GLN A 128 8.05 -11.79 -2.48
N MET A 129 9.29 -12.16 -2.14
CA MET A 129 10.43 -12.02 -3.04
C MET A 129 10.28 -12.91 -4.28
N ILE A 130 9.89 -14.17 -4.09
CA ILE A 130 9.62 -15.09 -5.21
C ILE A 130 8.51 -14.51 -6.10
N TYR A 131 7.41 -14.03 -5.51
CA TYR A 131 6.33 -13.41 -6.27
C TYR A 131 6.80 -12.18 -7.05
N MET A 132 7.59 -11.29 -6.42
CA MET A 132 8.13 -10.11 -7.10
C MET A 132 9.07 -10.49 -8.24
N LEU A 133 9.89 -11.54 -8.08
CA LEU A 133 10.78 -12.04 -9.12
C LEU A 133 10.00 -12.58 -10.32
N ILE A 134 8.98 -13.42 -10.08
CA ILE A 134 8.10 -13.95 -11.14
C ILE A 134 7.43 -12.80 -11.88
N MET A 135 6.88 -11.82 -11.16
CA MET A 135 6.27 -10.65 -11.78
C MET A 135 7.27 -9.84 -12.60
N ALA A 136 8.50 -9.66 -12.11
CA ALA A 136 9.55 -8.96 -12.85
C ALA A 136 9.91 -9.67 -14.17
N VAL A 137 10.04 -10.99 -14.16
CA VAL A 137 10.29 -11.80 -15.37
C VAL A 137 9.14 -11.66 -16.37
N VAL A 138 7.89 -11.76 -15.89
CA VAL A 138 6.70 -11.58 -16.76
C VAL A 138 6.66 -10.18 -17.36
N PHE A 139 6.94 -9.14 -16.56
CA PHE A 139 6.99 -7.77 -17.07
C PHE A 139 8.11 -7.58 -18.09
N ALA A 140 9.30 -8.13 -17.84
CA ALA A 140 10.42 -8.06 -18.77
C ALA A 140 10.10 -8.76 -20.10
N ALA A 141 9.46 -9.94 -20.07
CA ALA A 141 9.04 -10.66 -21.27
C ALA A 141 8.01 -9.86 -22.08
N VAL A 142 6.95 -9.36 -21.42
CA VAL A 142 5.93 -8.53 -22.08
C VAL A 142 6.54 -7.26 -22.67
N PHE A 143 7.44 -6.62 -21.94
CA PHE A 143 8.14 -5.43 -22.41
C PHE A 143 9.04 -5.74 -23.62
N GLY A 144 9.76 -6.87 -23.59
CA GLY A 144 10.56 -7.34 -24.72
C GLY A 144 9.73 -7.60 -25.97
N VAL A 145 8.58 -8.27 -25.85
CA VAL A 145 7.64 -8.46 -26.98
C VAL A 145 7.16 -7.12 -27.53
N LYS A 146 6.81 -6.17 -26.67
CA LYS A 146 6.39 -4.83 -27.10
C LYS A 146 7.48 -4.09 -27.86
N ILE A 147 8.73 -4.15 -27.39
CA ILE A 147 9.87 -3.57 -28.10
C ILE A 147 10.05 -4.26 -29.46
N PHE A 148 10.00 -5.59 -29.50
CA PHE A 148 10.14 -6.33 -30.74
C PHE A 148 9.08 -5.93 -31.77
N VAL A 149 7.80 -5.90 -31.37
CA VAL A 149 6.70 -5.47 -32.26
C VAL A 149 6.90 -4.02 -32.70
N PHE A 150 7.31 -3.13 -31.80
CA PHE A 150 7.57 -1.73 -32.14
C PHE A 150 8.71 -1.60 -33.16
N LEU A 151 9.80 -2.34 -32.99
CA LEU A 151 10.92 -2.34 -33.93
C LEU A 151 10.53 -2.96 -35.27
N ALA A 152 9.77 -4.05 -35.28
CA ALA A 152 9.27 -4.66 -36.50
C ALA A 152 8.36 -3.70 -37.29
N TRP A 153 7.48 -2.99 -36.58
CA TRP A 153 6.64 -1.93 -37.17
C TRP A 153 7.49 -0.77 -37.68
N LEU A 154 8.49 -0.32 -36.94
CA LEU A 154 9.37 0.77 -37.37
C LEU A 154 10.18 0.39 -38.63
N LEU A 155 10.64 -0.87 -38.71
CA LEU A 155 11.38 -1.39 -39.85
C LEU A 155 10.51 -1.63 -41.09
N SER A 156 9.20 -1.81 -40.93
CA SER A 156 8.30 -1.95 -42.09
C SER A 156 8.06 -0.61 -42.80
N LEU A 157 8.15 0.53 -42.11
CA LEU A 157 7.95 1.85 -42.69
C LEU A 157 8.84 2.17 -43.90
N PRO A 158 10.18 2.00 -43.86
CA PRO A 158 11.03 2.25 -45.02
C PRO A 158 10.74 1.29 -46.18
N VAL A 159 10.36 0.04 -45.89
CA VAL A 159 9.98 -0.94 -46.93
C VAL A 159 8.71 -0.50 -47.64
N LEU A 160 7.68 -0.09 -46.89
CA LEU A 160 6.44 0.44 -47.44
C LEU A 160 6.67 1.73 -48.23
N PHE A 161 7.52 2.63 -47.72
CA PHE A 161 7.87 3.87 -48.43
C PHE A 161 8.52 3.59 -49.79
N ILE A 162 9.49 2.68 -49.85
CA ILE A 162 10.14 2.29 -51.12
C ILE A 162 9.13 1.64 -52.07
N TRP A 163 8.26 0.77 -51.55
CA TRP A 163 7.21 0.13 -52.34
C TRP A 163 6.26 1.17 -52.97
N ASP A 164 5.78 2.12 -52.18
CA ASP A 164 4.88 3.19 -52.64
C ASP A 164 5.56 4.08 -53.68
N LEU A 165 6.85 4.39 -53.53
CA LEU A 165 7.63 5.11 -54.53
C LEU A 165 7.69 4.35 -55.87
N ILE A 166 7.94 3.04 -55.83
CA ILE A 166 8.01 2.21 -57.04
C ILE A 166 6.64 2.14 -57.72
N VAL A 167 5.57 1.86 -56.96
CA VAL A 167 4.21 1.76 -57.50
C VAL A 167 3.77 3.09 -58.09
N GLY A 168 4.01 4.20 -57.40
CA GLY A 168 3.71 5.55 -57.89
C GLY A 168 4.45 5.89 -59.18
N PHE A 169 5.74 5.53 -59.27
CA PHE A 169 6.54 5.72 -60.49
C PHE A 169 5.98 4.92 -61.68
N VAL A 170 5.69 3.62 -61.48
CA VAL A 170 5.14 2.76 -62.55
C VAL A 170 3.78 3.27 -63.04
N GLN A 171 2.91 3.72 -62.14
CA GLN A 171 1.62 4.28 -62.51
C GLN A 171 1.77 5.58 -63.30
N GLY A 172 2.66 6.49 -62.87
CA GLY A 172 2.92 7.75 -63.58
C GLY A 172 3.48 7.56 -65.00
N VAL A 173 4.35 6.56 -65.19
CA VAL A 173 4.87 6.20 -66.52
C VAL A 173 3.78 5.61 -67.41
N ARG A 174 2.83 4.84 -66.86
CA ARG A 174 1.72 4.25 -67.64
C ARG A 174 0.64 5.25 -68.04
N SER A 175 0.52 6.37 -67.33
CA SER A 175 -0.49 7.41 -67.59
C SER A 175 0.04 8.58 -68.42
N SER A 176 1.31 8.55 -68.84
CA SER A 176 1.93 9.50 -69.77
C SER A 176 2.00 8.91 -71.17
#